data_AF-A0A958LCY0-F1
#
_entry.id   AF-A0A958LCY0-F1
#
_cell.length_a   1.000
_cell.length_b   1.000
_cell.length_c   1.000
_cell.angle_alpha   90.00
_cell.angle_beta   90.00
_cell.angle_gamma   90.00
#
_symmetry.space_group_name_H-M   'P 1'
#
loop_
_entity.id
_entity.type
_entity.pdbx_description
1 polymer ?
#
loop_
_entity_poly.entity_id
_entity_poly.type
_entity_poly.pdbx_seq_one_letter_code
_entity_poly.pdbx_strand_id
1 'polypeptide(L)' 'GDTLHVAATDLEVSLIGETDAKVKKPGSITVSAKFLYDIVRELPGDTVELKTSAGERLEIRAGQSNFKVNGISSDEYP' A
#
# COMPACT_ATOMS: atom_id res chain seq x y z
N GLY A 1 -4.32 4.34 -14.36
CA GLY A 1 -3.01 3.79 -14.75
C GLY A 1 -2.95 2.36 -14.28
N ASP A 2 -2.18 1.54 -14.97
CA ASP A 2 -1.86 0.16 -14.56
C ASP A 2 -0.59 0.14 -13.70
N THR A 3 -0.44 1.15 -12.83
CA THR A 3 0.74 1.38 -12.00
C THR A 3 0.32 1.64 -10.57
N LEU A 4 1.09 1.10 -9.63
CA LEU A 4 1.04 1.45 -8.21
C LEU A 4 2.14 2.47 -7.96
N HIS A 5 1.76 3.63 -7.41
CA HIS A 5 2.69 4.67 -6.99
C HIS A 5 2.84 4.59 -5.46
N VAL A 6 4.08 4.67 -4.98
CA VAL A 6 4.41 4.69 -3.55
C VAL A 6 5.26 5.92 -3.30
N ALA A 7 4.83 6.76 -2.36
CA ALA A 7 5.55 7.95 -1.95
C ALA A 7 5.98 7.85 -0.48
N ALA A 8 7.19 8.32 -0.18
CA ALA A 8 7.74 8.45 1.17
C ALA A 8 8.47 9.81 1.28
N THR A 9 8.29 10.55 2.38
CA THR A 9 8.90 11.87 2.56
C THR A 9 9.13 12.17 4.03
N ASP A 10 10.21 12.89 4.33
CA ASP A 10 10.50 13.46 5.65
C ASP A 10 10.36 15.00 5.67
N LEU A 11 9.73 15.57 4.63
CA LEU A 11 9.55 17.00 4.34
C LEU A 11 10.79 17.72 3.76
N GLU A 12 11.97 17.12 3.84
CA GLU A 12 13.18 17.64 3.18
C GLU A 12 13.47 16.86 1.89
N VAL A 13 13.24 15.54 1.93
CA VAL A 13 13.49 14.62 0.83
C VAL A 13 12.26 13.77 0.59
N SER A 14 11.86 13.65 -0.68
CA SER A 14 10.78 12.77 -1.11
C SER A 14 11.29 11.69 -2.07
N LEU A 15 10.78 10.48 -1.89
CA LEU A 15 11.01 9.33 -2.74
C LEU A 15 9.69 8.92 -3.37
N ILE A 16 9.70 8.71 -4.68
CA ILE A 16 8.56 8.19 -5.43
C ILE A 16 9.03 6.93 -6.14
N GLY A 17 8.37 5.82 -5.84
CA GLY A 17 8.52 4.56 -6.55
C GLY A 17 7.27 4.25 -7.35
N GLU A 18 7.45 3.59 -8.48
CA GLU A 18 6.36 3.06 -9.29
C GLU A 18 6.63 1.61 -9.66
N THR A 19 5.57 0.83 -9.77
CA THR A 19 5.62 -0.56 -10.23
C THR A 19 4.36 -0.88 -11.01
N ASP A 20 4.46 -1.79 -11.97
CA ASP A 20 3.31 -2.27 -12.70
C ASP A 20 2.30 -2.95 -11.75
N ALA A 21 1.02 -2.64 -11.92
CA ALA A 21 -0.05 -3.15 -11.10
C ALA A 21 -1.37 -3.25 -11.88
N LYS A 22 -2.10 -4.34 -11.70
CA LYS A 22 -3.45 -4.47 -12.26
C LYS A 22 -4.48 -3.71 -11.40
N VAL A 23 -4.78 -2.47 -11.77
CA VAL A 23 -5.69 -1.61 -10.99
C VAL A 23 -7.15 -1.94 -11.30
N LYS A 24 -7.78 -2.74 -10.41
CA LYS A 24 -9.22 -3.05 -10.49
C LYS A 24 -10.12 -1.86 -10.13
N LYS A 25 -9.70 -1.07 -9.13
CA LYS A 25 -10.39 0.13 -8.67
C LYS A 25 -9.35 1.16 -8.20
N PRO A 26 -9.36 2.39 -8.73
CA PRO A 26 -8.44 3.42 -8.29
C PRO A 26 -8.74 3.85 -6.84
N GLY A 27 -7.71 4.28 -6.14
CA GLY A 27 -7.80 4.78 -4.78
C GLY A 27 -6.40 5.08 -4.22
N SER A 28 -6.39 5.60 -3.00
CA SER A 28 -5.18 6.03 -2.29
C SER A 28 -5.36 5.78 -0.79
N ILE A 29 -4.26 5.58 -0.08
CA ILE A 29 -4.21 5.44 1.37
C ILE A 29 -2.78 5.70 1.85
N THR A 30 -2.64 6.24 3.05
CA THR A 30 -1.34 6.38 3.72
C THR A 30 -1.23 5.33 4.82
N VAL A 31 -0.12 4.61 4.84
CA VAL A 31 0.16 3.56 5.84
C VAL A 31 1.59 3.68 6.35
N SER A 32 1.86 3.05 7.51
CA SER A 32 3.23 2.94 8.02
C SER A 32 4.11 2.17 7.04
N ALA A 33 5.14 2.83 6.51
CA ALA A 33 6.08 2.24 5.55
C ALA A 33 6.79 1.01 6.14
N LYS A 34 7.21 1.08 7.41
CA LYS A 34 7.85 -0.05 8.10
C LYS A 34 6.93 -1.26 8.16
N PHE A 35 5.66 -1.05 8.52
CA PHE A 35 4.72 -2.16 8.66
C PHE A 35 4.34 -2.78 7.31
N LEU A 36 4.12 -1.94 6.28
CA LEU A 36 3.90 -2.41 4.92
C LEU A 36 5.08 -3.25 4.41
N TYR A 37 6.32 -2.78 4.63
CA TYR A 37 7.52 -3.49 4.23
C TYR A 37 7.67 -4.84 4.95
N ASP A 38 7.50 -4.85 6.28
CA ASP A 38 7.64 -6.05 7.09
C ASP A 38 6.61 -7.12 6.66
N ILE A 39 5.35 -6.72 6.39
CA ILE A 39 4.31 -7.63 5.88
C ILE A 39 4.69 -8.16 4.50
N VAL A 40 4.94 -7.27 3.53
CA VAL A 40 5.16 -7.68 2.13
C VAL A 40 6.36 -8.61 1.99
N ARG A 41 7.42 -8.40 2.78
CA ARG A 41 8.61 -9.27 2.80
C ARG A 41 8.31 -10.69 3.29
N GLU A 42 7.30 -10.87 4.13
CA GLU A 42 6.91 -12.16 4.71
C GLU A 42 5.81 -12.88 3.92
N LEU A 43 5.19 -12.22 2.93
CA LEU A 43 4.12 -12.81 2.14
C LEU A 43 4.63 -13.94 1.22
N PRO A 44 3.93 -15.09 1.19
CA PRO A 44 4.24 -16.14 0.23
C PRO A 44 3.63 -15.83 -1.15
N GLY A 45 4.31 -16.26 -2.21
CA GLY A 45 3.83 -16.21 -3.59
C GLY A 45 4.21 -14.95 -4.35
N ASP A 46 3.85 -14.93 -5.64
CA ASP A 46 4.34 -13.92 -6.59
C ASP A 46 3.36 -12.77 -6.82
N THR A 47 2.19 -12.79 -6.17
CA THR A 47 1.13 -11.80 -6.37
C THR A 47 0.56 -11.34 -5.05
N VAL A 48 0.54 -10.02 -4.86
CA VAL A 48 -0.04 -9.35 -3.69
C VAL A 48 -1.26 -8.55 -4.12
N GLU A 49 -2.40 -8.80 -3.48
CA GLU A 49 -3.62 -8.01 -3.67
C GLU A 49 -3.73 -6.95 -2.56
N LEU A 50 -3.85 -5.70 -2.98
CA LEU A 50 -4.06 -4.55 -2.11
C LEU A 50 -5.49 -4.03 -2.27
N LYS A 51 -6.21 -3.88 -1.16
CA LYS A 51 -7.59 -3.36 -1.17
C LYS A 51 -7.80 -2.34 -0.08
N THR A 52 -8.17 -1.13 -0.46
CA THR A 52 -8.67 -0.13 0.50
C THR A 52 -10.13 -0.41 0.83
N SER A 53 -10.46 -0.31 2.12
CA SER A 53 -11.82 -0.48 2.64
C SER A 53 -12.33 0.84 3.24
N ALA A 54 -13.64 0.96 3.41
CA ALA A 54 -14.23 2.10 4.12
C ALA A 54 -13.67 2.18 5.56
N GLY A 55 -13.30 3.39 5.98
CA GLY A 55 -12.67 3.64 7.28
C GLY A 55 -11.15 3.45 7.30
N GLU A 56 -10.45 3.90 6.26
CA GLU A 56 -8.98 4.06 6.25
C GLU A 56 -8.22 2.77 6.58
N ARG A 57 -8.65 1.65 6.01
CA ARG A 57 -7.99 0.36 6.19
C ARG A 57 -7.46 -0.18 4.87
N LEU A 58 -6.21 -0.64 4.89
CA LEU A 58 -5.60 -1.41 3.82
C LEU A 58 -5.67 -2.90 4.16
N GLU A 59 -6.30 -3.68 3.30
CA GLU A 59 -6.25 -5.14 3.33
C GLU A 59 -5.20 -5.63 2.34
N ILE A 60 -4.29 -6.49 2.79
CA ILE A 60 -3.16 -7.04 2.04
C ILE A 60 -3.31 -8.56 2.01
N ARG A 61 -3.41 -9.15 0.82
CA ARG A 61 -3.61 -10.59 0.65
C ARG A 61 -2.58 -11.20 -0.29
N ALA A 62 -2.07 -12.37 0.05
CA ALA A 62 -1.26 -13.20 -0.84
C ALA A 62 -1.47 -14.68 -0.49
N GLY A 63 -1.95 -15.48 -1.45
CA GLY A 63 -2.30 -16.87 -1.21
C GLY A 63 -3.32 -17.04 -0.07
N GLN A 64 -2.92 -17.73 1.01
CA GLN A 64 -3.73 -17.95 2.21
C GLN A 64 -3.53 -16.84 3.28
N SER A 65 -2.56 -15.95 3.09
CA SER A 65 -2.25 -14.88 4.04
C SER A 65 -3.18 -13.68 3.83
N ASN A 66 -3.71 -13.13 4.93
CA ASN A 66 -4.54 -11.93 4.93
C ASN A 66 -4.20 -11.03 6.11
N PHE A 67 -3.78 -9.80 5.82
CA PHE A 67 -3.44 -8.78 6.80
C PHE A 67 -4.33 -7.56 6.66
N LYS A 68 -4.64 -6.91 7.78
CA LYS A 68 -5.38 -5.65 7.81
C LYS A 68 -4.55 -4.61 8.55
N VAL A 69 -4.30 -3.50 7.87
CA VAL A 69 -3.52 -2.37 8.37
C VAL A 69 -4.44 -1.18 8.49
N ASN A 70 -4.42 -0.51 9.64
CA ASN A 70 -5.03 0.81 9.75
C ASN A 70 -4.09 1.82 9.09
N GLY A 71 -4.64 2.61 8.18
CA GLY A 71 -4.00 3.76 7.57
C GLY A 71 -4.71 5.04 7.99
N ILE A 72 -4.39 6.11 7.26
CA ILE A 72 -5.05 7.40 7.30
C ILE A 72 -5.38 7.85 5.87
N SER A 73 -6.14 8.93 5.73
CA SER A 73 -6.40 9.52 4.42
C SER A 73 -5.11 9.88 3.70
N SER A 74 -5.07 9.67 2.38
CA SER A 74 -3.96 10.17 1.56
C SER A 74 -3.86 11.69 1.57
N ASP A 75 -4.96 12.39 1.86
CA ASP A 75 -4.99 13.85 1.90
C ASP A 75 -4.28 14.42 3.14
N GLU A 76 -4.02 13.59 4.15
CA GLU A 76 -3.22 13.94 5.32
C GLU A 76 -1.72 13.75 5.09
N TYR A 77 -1.34 13.14 3.96
CA TYR A 77 0.05 12.98 3.58
C TYR A 77 0.55 14.24 2.84
N PRO A 78 1.72 14.79 3.23
CA PRO A 78 2.24 16.03 2.66
C PRO A 78 2.78 15.88 1.24
#